data_AF-A0A7C8N122-F1
#
_entry.id   AF-A0A7C8N122-F1
#
_cell.length_a   1.000
_cell.length_b   1.000
_cell.length_c   1.000
_cell.angle_alpha   90.00
_cell.angle_beta   90.00
_cell.angle_gamma   90.00
#
_symmetry.space_group_name_H-M   'P 1'
#
loop_
_entity.id
_entity.type
_entity.pdbx_description
1 polymer ?
#
loop_
_entity_poly.entity_id
_entity_poly.type
_entity_poly.pdbx_seq_one_letter_code
_entity_poly.pdbx_strand_id
1 'polypeptide(L)'
;MATTQSQSGSEDDATLGVSALVIALAVIFVALRFYTRIFTRQGLQWDDWLILVAVVTTLVTIALLLWGNAVEPNGLYVSENTDPDYVYTAQDVFYLKLAFCTSVLYFTIAGATKLGILCMYYRIFHVSLAFRYQLFLSAGLIVGWWFGYTVATLTNCTP
;
A
#
# COMPACT_ATOMS: atom_id res chain seq x y z
N MET A 1 -16.20 -8.75 33.08
CA MET A 1 -15.53 -7.57 32.49
C MET A 1 -14.00 -7.63 32.59
N ALA A 2 -13.39 -8.79 32.86
CA ALA A 2 -11.92 -8.97 32.96
C ALA A 2 -11.35 -9.90 31.87
N THR A 3 -12.20 -10.43 30.98
CA THR A 3 -11.82 -11.38 29.93
C THR A 3 -11.38 -10.70 28.63
N THR A 4 -11.72 -9.43 28.41
CA THR A 4 -11.45 -8.74 27.15
C THR A 4 -10.00 -8.27 26.99
N GLN A 5 -9.29 -7.97 28.09
CA GLN A 5 -7.89 -7.51 28.01
C GLN A 5 -6.86 -8.64 27.76
N SER A 6 -7.23 -9.91 27.96
CA SER A 6 -6.33 -11.04 27.72
C SER A 6 -6.31 -11.49 26.26
N GLN A 7 -7.34 -11.18 25.46
CA GLN A 7 -7.38 -11.59 24.05
C GLN A 7 -6.63 -10.60 23.13
N SER A 8 -6.71 -9.29 23.41
CA SER A 8 -6.11 -8.25 22.56
C SER A 8 -4.61 -8.41 22.38
N GLY A 9 -3.87 -8.69 23.46
CA GLY A 9 -2.41 -8.84 23.38
C GLY A 9 -1.95 -9.99 22.47
N SER A 10 -2.73 -11.07 22.35
CA SER A 10 -2.38 -12.20 21.47
C SER A 10 -2.73 -11.97 20.00
N GLU A 11 -3.79 -11.19 19.74
CA GLU A 11 -4.25 -10.86 18.38
C GLU A 11 -3.36 -9.78 17.75
N ASP A 12 -2.90 -8.82 18.54
CA ASP A 12 -1.97 -7.76 18.11
C ASP A 12 -0.61 -8.36 17.71
N ASP A 13 -0.07 -9.27 18.53
CA ASP A 13 1.18 -9.98 18.26
C ASP A 13 1.09 -10.83 16.99
N ALA A 14 -0.04 -11.52 16.78
CA ALA A 14 -0.27 -12.30 15.56
C ALA A 14 -0.34 -11.41 14.32
N THR A 15 -1.03 -10.28 14.40
CA THR A 15 -1.17 -9.32 13.29
C THR A 15 0.17 -8.70 12.93
N LEU A 16 0.99 -8.34 13.92
CA LEU A 16 2.36 -7.84 13.73
C LEU A 16 3.25 -8.90 13.08
N GLY A 17 3.21 -10.14 13.56
CA GLY A 17 4.01 -11.25 13.02
C GLY A 17 3.67 -11.55 11.56
N VAL A 18 2.38 -11.62 11.21
CA VAL A 18 1.94 -11.83 9.83
C VAL A 18 2.34 -10.65 8.94
N SER A 19 2.16 -9.41 9.42
CA SER A 19 2.53 -8.21 8.68
C SER A 19 4.03 -8.18 8.37
N ALA A 20 4.87 -8.48 9.37
CA ALA A 20 6.33 -8.54 9.21
C ALA A 20 6.75 -9.61 8.18
N LEU A 21 6.12 -10.80 8.23
CA LEU A 21 6.39 -11.86 7.26
C LEU A 21 6.01 -11.45 5.84
N VAL A 22 4.81 -10.89 5.65
CA VAL A 22 4.32 -10.46 4.33
C VAL A 22 5.22 -9.35 3.76
N ILE A 23 5.67 -8.43 4.60
CA ILE A 23 6.61 -7.38 4.20
C ILE A 23 7.96 -7.98 3.78
N ALA A 24 8.51 -8.90 4.56
CA ALA A 24 9.77 -9.57 4.22
C ALA A 24 9.67 -10.32 2.88
N LEU A 25 8.58 -11.06 2.67
CA LEU A 25 8.30 -11.73 1.41
C LEU A 25 8.16 -10.74 0.26
N ALA A 26 7.48 -9.61 0.45
CA ALA A 26 7.35 -8.57 -0.56
C ALA A 26 8.72 -8.03 -1.00
N VAL A 27 9.62 -7.74 -0.05
CA VAL A 27 11.00 -7.29 -0.35
C VAL A 27 11.77 -8.35 -1.12
N ILE A 28 11.67 -9.63 -0.72
CA ILE A 28 12.34 -10.74 -1.41
C ILE A 28 11.83 -10.89 -2.85
N PHE A 29 10.50 -10.89 -3.06
CA PHE A 29 9.93 -11.01 -4.40
C PHE A 29 10.31 -9.85 -5.32
N VAL A 30 10.40 -8.64 -4.77
CA VAL A 30 10.87 -7.47 -5.50
C VAL A 30 12.34 -7.62 -5.89
N ALA A 31 13.21 -8.02 -4.95
CA ALA A 31 14.62 -8.26 -5.24
C ALA A 31 14.78 -9.35 -6.32
N LEU A 32 14.00 -10.43 -6.23
CA LEU A 32 13.98 -11.50 -7.22
C LEU A 32 13.49 -11.00 -8.59
N ARG A 33 12.53 -10.07 -8.64
CA ARG A 33 12.06 -9.43 -9.88
C ARG A 33 13.17 -8.60 -10.55
N PHE A 34 13.96 -7.85 -9.78
CA PHE A 34 15.13 -7.15 -10.33
C PHE A 34 16.22 -8.12 -10.78
N TYR A 35 16.50 -9.14 -9.98
CA TYR A 35 17.49 -10.17 -10.31
C TYR A 35 17.17 -10.89 -11.62
N THR A 36 15.92 -11.34 -11.77
CA THR A 36 15.45 -11.99 -13.00
C THR A 36 15.54 -11.08 -14.23
N ARG A 37 15.28 -9.78 -14.10
CA ARG A 37 15.44 -8.85 -15.22
C ARG A 37 16.90 -8.63 -15.62
N ILE A 38 17.80 -8.49 -14.66
CA ILE A 38 19.24 -8.40 -14.90
C ILE A 38 19.74 -9.70 -15.56
N PHE A 39 19.32 -10.85 -15.05
CA PHE A 39 19.69 -12.16 -15.56
C PHE A 39 19.17 -12.42 -16.99
N THR A 40 17.93 -12.02 -17.28
CA THR A 40 17.31 -12.23 -18.61
C THR A 40 17.79 -11.20 -19.65
N ARG A 41 18.68 -10.26 -19.28
CA ARG A 41 19.21 -9.17 -20.15
C ARG A 41 18.12 -8.39 -20.89
N GLN A 42 16.93 -8.35 -20.31
CA GLN A 42 15.83 -7.54 -20.82
C GLN A 42 16.09 -6.13 -20.33
N GLY A 43 16.69 -5.27 -21.17
CA GLY A 43 17.11 -3.91 -20.79
C GLY A 43 16.02 -3.14 -20.01
N LEU A 44 16.46 -2.30 -19.08
CA LEU A 44 15.55 -1.53 -18.20
C LEU A 44 14.61 -0.67 -19.06
N GLN A 45 13.30 -0.84 -18.85
CA GLN A 45 12.28 -0.03 -19.51
C GLN A 45 11.54 0.85 -18.50
N TRP A 46 10.69 1.76 -18.98
CA TRP A 46 9.86 2.63 -18.13
C TRP A 46 9.01 1.86 -17.11
N ASP A 47 8.63 0.62 -17.42
CA ASP A 47 7.93 -0.28 -16.49
C ASP A 47 8.76 -0.63 -15.22
N ASP A 48 10.09 -0.72 -15.36
CA ASP A 48 10.99 -0.96 -14.22
C ASP A 48 11.02 0.21 -13.26
N TRP A 49 10.89 1.43 -13.77
CA TRP A 49 10.84 2.63 -12.96
C TRP A 49 9.52 2.72 -12.19
N LEU A 50 8.40 2.33 -12.80
CA LEU A 50 7.10 2.30 -12.11
C LEU A 50 7.10 1.31 -10.94
N ILE A 51 7.68 0.11 -11.12
CA ILE A 51 7.77 -0.86 -10.02
C ILE A 51 8.78 -0.43 -8.96
N LEU A 52 9.88 0.21 -9.35
CA LEU A 52 10.85 0.77 -8.40
C LEU A 52 10.19 1.86 -7.54
N VAL A 53 9.43 2.76 -8.16
CA VAL A 53 8.66 3.78 -7.45
C VAL A 53 7.66 3.12 -6.49
N ALA A 54 6.91 2.11 -6.94
CA ALA A 54 5.97 1.38 -6.07
C ALA A 54 6.65 0.83 -4.81
N VAL A 55 7.84 0.23 -4.97
CA VAL A 55 8.61 -0.37 -3.86
C VAL A 55 9.15 0.70 -2.93
N VAL A 56 9.75 1.76 -3.47
CA VAL A 56 10.26 2.88 -2.67
C VAL A 56 9.12 3.51 -1.87
N THR A 57 7.97 3.77 -2.52
CA THR A 57 6.79 4.30 -1.84
C THR A 57 6.26 3.35 -0.77
N THR A 58 6.34 2.03 -1.00
CA THR A 58 5.98 1.02 0.01
C THR A 58 6.90 1.10 1.22
N LEU A 59 8.22 1.18 1.02
CA LEU A 59 9.20 1.31 2.11
C LEU A 59 9.00 2.60 2.90
N VAL A 60 8.73 3.71 2.22
CA VAL A 60 8.40 4.99 2.86
C VAL A 60 7.13 4.87 3.69
N THR A 61 6.09 4.24 3.17
CA THR A 61 4.81 4.04 3.88
C THR A 61 5.01 3.20 5.14
N ILE A 62 5.83 2.15 5.07
CA ILE A 62 6.17 1.31 6.23
C ILE A 62 6.95 2.10 7.27
N ALA A 63 7.96 2.88 6.86
CA ALA A 63 8.75 3.71 7.76
C ALA A 63 7.87 4.76 8.47
N LEU A 64 6.95 5.39 7.73
CA LEU A 64 5.95 6.29 8.29
C LEU A 64 5.08 5.55 9.32
N LEU A 65 4.51 4.40 8.97
CA LEU A 65 3.65 3.65 9.88
C LEU A 65 4.38 3.24 11.16
N LEU A 66 5.61 2.75 11.07
CA LEU A 66 6.45 2.42 12.23
C LEU A 66 6.72 3.64 13.11
N TRP A 67 6.98 4.80 12.50
CA TRP A 67 7.15 6.04 13.24
C TRP A 67 5.84 6.46 13.93
N GLY A 68 4.70 6.40 13.24
CA GLY A 68 3.39 6.68 13.84
C GLY A 68 3.11 5.84 15.09
N ASN A 69 3.32 4.53 14.99
CA ASN A 69 3.14 3.60 16.12
C ASN A 69 4.16 3.83 17.25
N ALA A 70 5.37 4.28 16.94
CA ALA A 70 6.37 4.61 17.96
C ALA A 70 6.00 5.89 18.75
N VAL A 71 5.27 6.83 18.13
CA VAL A 71 4.84 8.08 18.77
C VAL A 71 3.55 7.89 19.57
N GLU A 72 2.61 7.11 19.04
CA GLU A 72 1.32 6.82 19.69
C GLU A 72 0.97 5.33 19.52
N PRO A 73 1.31 4.47 20.50
CA PRO A 73 1.04 3.03 20.44
C PRO A 73 -0.46 2.69 20.33
N ASN A 74 -1.33 3.58 20.82
CA ASN A 74 -2.78 3.43 20.75
C ASN A 74 -3.41 4.17 19.56
N GLY A 75 -2.62 4.65 18.58
CA GLY A 75 -3.10 5.50 17.50
C GLY A 75 -4.23 4.87 16.66
N LEU A 76 -4.28 3.53 16.58
CA LEU A 76 -5.34 2.80 15.91
C LEU A 76 -6.70 3.02 16.59
N TYR A 77 -6.76 2.91 17.92
CA TYR A 77 -7.97 3.17 18.71
C TYR A 77 -8.46 4.61 18.53
N VAL A 78 -7.53 5.56 18.44
CA VAL A 78 -7.85 6.98 18.21
C VAL A 78 -8.45 7.20 16.82
N SER A 79 -8.00 6.44 15.81
CA SER A 79 -8.53 6.54 14.45
C SER A 79 -9.94 5.95 14.29
N GLU A 80 -10.32 5.00 15.14
CA GLU A 80 -11.65 4.35 15.15
C GLU A 80 -12.62 4.99 16.16
N ASN A 81 -12.12 5.92 16.97
CA ASN A 81 -12.92 6.51 18.02
C ASN A 81 -14.07 7.35 17.44
N THR A 82 -15.29 7.03 17.86
CA THR A 82 -16.52 7.72 17.44
C THR A 82 -17.07 8.64 18.54
N ASP A 83 -16.42 8.68 19.71
CA ASP A 83 -16.87 9.48 20.84
C ASP A 83 -16.72 10.99 20.55
N PRO A 84 -17.82 11.77 20.54
CA PRO A 84 -17.80 13.18 20.18
C PRO A 84 -17.12 14.07 21.24
N ASP A 85 -16.98 13.58 22.48
CA ASP A 85 -16.35 14.28 23.60
C ASP A 85 -14.85 13.95 23.77
N TYR A 86 -14.29 13.12 22.88
CA TYR A 86 -12.88 12.76 22.97
C TYR A 86 -11.97 13.95 22.65
N VAL A 87 -11.09 14.27 23.59
CA VAL A 87 -10.12 15.36 23.42
C VAL A 87 -8.88 14.82 22.73
N TYR A 88 -8.73 15.16 21.45
CA TYR A 88 -7.55 14.80 20.67
C TYR A 88 -6.30 15.52 21.19
N THR A 89 -5.26 14.75 21.51
CA THR A 89 -3.94 15.24 21.88
C THR A 89 -3.14 15.65 20.64
N ALA A 90 -2.07 16.43 20.81
CA ALA A 90 -1.18 16.79 19.69
C ALA A 90 -0.55 15.56 19.00
N GLN A 91 -0.30 14.47 19.73
CA GLN A 91 0.21 13.20 19.20
C GLN A 91 -0.83 12.47 18.36
N ASP A 92 -2.08 12.43 18.82
CA ASP A 92 -3.23 11.88 18.10
C ASP A 92 -3.42 12.55 16.74
N VAL A 93 -3.42 13.89 16.72
CA VAL A 93 -3.55 14.66 15.48
C VAL A 93 -2.39 14.38 14.53
N PHE A 94 -1.17 14.21 15.05
CA PHE A 94 -0.02 13.84 14.23
C PHE A 94 -0.17 12.43 13.64
N TYR A 95 -0.59 11.46 14.44
CA TYR A 95 -0.86 10.09 13.97
C TYR A 95 -1.94 10.07 12.89
N LEU A 96 -3.07 10.76 13.10
CA LEU A 96 -4.18 10.82 12.13
C LEU A 96 -3.74 11.43 10.79
N LYS A 97 -2.93 12.50 10.81
CA LYS A 97 -2.35 13.08 9.57
C LYS A 97 -1.47 12.08 8.85
N LEU A 98 -0.68 11.32 9.61
CA LEU A 98 0.23 10.32 9.07
C LEU A 98 -0.54 9.13 8.46
N ALA A 99 -1.56 8.63 9.17
CA ALA A 99 -2.48 7.61 8.70
C ALA A 99 -3.21 8.01 7.41
N PHE A 100 -3.65 9.28 7.33
CA PHE A 100 -4.24 9.84 6.12
C PHE A 100 -3.26 9.84 4.95
N CYS A 101 -2.02 10.32 5.16
CA CYS A 101 -0.96 10.27 4.15
C CYS A 101 -0.68 8.83 3.69
N THR A 102 -0.58 7.87 4.61
CA THR A 102 -0.32 6.46 4.26
C THR A 102 -1.47 5.84 3.47
N SER A 103 -2.72 6.24 3.72
CA SER A 103 -3.88 5.81 2.94
C SER A 103 -3.79 6.26 1.48
N VAL A 104 -3.37 7.51 1.24
CA VAL A 104 -3.17 8.02 -0.13
C VAL A 104 -2.01 7.30 -0.84
N LEU A 105 -0.90 7.07 -0.13
CA LEU A 105 0.24 6.33 -0.66
C LEU A 105 -0.13 4.88 -0.99
N TYR A 106 -1.00 4.23 -0.21
CA TYR A 106 -1.48 2.88 -0.46
C TYR A 106 -2.15 2.74 -1.83
N PHE A 107 -3.03 3.66 -2.22
CA PHE A 107 -3.65 3.62 -3.55
C PHE A 107 -2.64 3.72 -4.69
N THR A 108 -1.59 4.54 -4.48
CA THR A 108 -0.48 4.69 -5.42
C THR A 108 0.31 3.39 -5.55
N ILE A 109 0.63 2.74 -4.42
CA ILE A 109 1.34 1.45 -4.40
C ILE A 109 0.50 0.37 -5.09
N ALA A 110 -0.78 0.26 -4.75
CA ALA A 110 -1.68 -0.74 -5.32
C ALA A 110 -1.88 -0.53 -6.83
N GLY A 111 -2.07 0.71 -7.26
CA GLY A 111 -2.20 1.10 -8.68
C GLY A 111 -0.93 0.77 -9.46
N ALA A 112 0.23 1.24 -9.00
CA ALA A 112 1.52 0.99 -9.64
C ALA A 112 1.86 -0.50 -9.71
N THR A 113 1.55 -1.28 -8.67
CA THR A 113 1.77 -2.74 -8.65
C THR A 113 0.92 -3.45 -9.71
N LYS A 114 -0.38 -3.13 -9.79
CA LYS A 114 -1.28 -3.72 -10.79
C LYS A 114 -0.83 -3.36 -12.21
N LEU A 115 -0.44 -2.10 -12.44
CA LEU A 115 0.08 -1.66 -13.74
C LEU A 115 1.38 -2.38 -14.10
N GLY A 116 2.32 -2.54 -13.16
CA GLY A 116 3.58 -3.25 -13.41
C GLY A 116 3.41 -4.75 -13.70
N ILE A 117 2.36 -5.39 -13.14
CA ILE A 117 1.97 -6.76 -13.50
C ILE A 117 1.37 -6.78 -14.91
N LEU A 118 0.51 -5.82 -15.23
CA LEU A 118 -0.16 -5.74 -16.53
C LEU A 118 0.83 -5.50 -17.67
N CYS A 119 1.81 -4.62 -17.47
CA CYS A 119 2.89 -4.40 -18.43
C CYS A 119 3.76 -5.65 -18.64
N MET A 120 4.00 -6.44 -17.58
CA MET A 120 4.64 -7.75 -17.72
C MET A 120 3.81 -8.71 -18.58
N TYR A 121 2.49 -8.78 -18.35
CA TYR A 121 1.60 -9.61 -19.16
C TYR A 121 1.54 -9.14 -20.62
N TYR A 122 1.55 -7.82 -20.85
CA TYR A 122 1.61 -7.26 -22.20
C TYR A 122 2.84 -7.80 -22.92
N ARG A 123 4.00 -7.77 -22.28
CA ARG A 123 5.25 -8.20 -22.90
C ARG A 123 5.26 -9.70 -23.26
N ILE A 124 4.78 -10.55 -22.36
CA ILE A 124 4.80 -12.02 -22.55
C ILE A 124 3.77 -12.46 -23.60
N PHE A 125 2.57 -11.89 -23.56
CA PHE A 125 1.43 -12.37 -24.34
C PHE A 125 0.94 -11.39 -25.42
N HIS A 126 1.78 -10.45 -25.90
CA HIS A 126 1.38 -9.48 -26.94
C HIS A 126 1.01 -10.10 -28.30
N VAL A 127 1.10 -11.43 -28.46
CA VAL A 127 0.91 -12.14 -29.73
C VAL A 127 -0.53 -12.00 -30.26
N SER A 128 -1.55 -11.91 -29.40
CA SER A 128 -2.95 -11.80 -29.84
C SER A 128 -3.53 -10.38 -29.68
N LEU A 129 -4.20 -9.88 -30.72
CA LEU A 129 -4.81 -8.54 -30.72
C LEU A 129 -5.93 -8.41 -29.68
N ALA A 130 -6.76 -9.44 -29.50
CA ALA A 130 -7.85 -9.44 -28.52
C ALA A 130 -7.32 -9.28 -27.08
N PHE A 131 -6.22 -9.96 -26.73
CA PHE A 131 -5.61 -9.86 -25.42
C PHE A 131 -5.01 -8.48 -25.16
N ARG A 132 -4.47 -7.82 -26.20
CA ARG A 132 -3.97 -6.44 -26.09
C ARG A 132 -5.09 -5.46 -25.72
N TYR A 133 -6.26 -5.56 -26.36
CA TYR A 133 -7.40 -4.72 -26.01
C TYR A 133 -7.89 -4.93 -24.57
N GLN A 134 -7.98 -6.19 -24.13
CA GLN A 134 -8.33 -6.52 -22.74
C GLN A 134 -7.32 -5.92 -21.74
N LEU A 135 -6.03 -5.94 -22.09
CA LEU A 135 -5.00 -5.31 -21.27
C LEU A 135 -5.15 -3.79 -21.20
N PHE A 136 -5.34 -3.12 -22.32
CA PHE A 136 -5.52 -1.66 -22.32
C PHE A 136 -6.79 -1.25 -21.56
N LEU A 137 -7.89 -2.01 -21.70
CA LEU A 137 -9.11 -1.79 -20.92
C LEU A 137 -8.85 -1.94 -19.41
N SER A 138 -8.15 -3.01 -19.02
CA SER A 138 -7.79 -3.25 -17.62
C SER A 138 -6.87 -2.16 -17.07
N ALA A 139 -5.91 -1.68 -17.88
CA ALA A 139 -5.02 -0.59 -17.52
C ALA A 139 -5.82 0.71 -17.27
N GLY A 140 -6.74 1.03 -18.18
CA GLY A 140 -7.64 2.18 -18.04
C GLY A 140 -8.51 2.10 -16.78
N LEU A 141 -9.05 0.92 -16.46
CA LEU A 141 -9.82 0.69 -15.24
C LEU A 141 -8.98 0.89 -13.99
N ILE A 142 -7.76 0.36 -13.95
CA ILE A 142 -6.84 0.52 -12.80
C ILE A 142 -6.47 1.99 -12.60
N VAL A 143 -6.17 2.71 -13.69
CA VAL A 143 -5.84 4.14 -13.63
C VAL A 143 -7.05 4.94 -13.15
N GLY A 144 -8.24 4.69 -13.71
CA GLY A 144 -9.48 5.34 -13.28
C GLY A 144 -9.79 5.07 -11.81
N TRP A 145 -9.62 3.82 -11.35
CA TRP A 145 -9.76 3.45 -9.95
C TRP A 145 -8.75 4.19 -9.05
N TRP A 146 -7.48 4.23 -9.47
CA TRP A 146 -6.43 4.90 -8.70
C TRP A 146 -6.73 6.39 -8.54
N PHE A 147 -6.99 7.12 -9.63
CA PHE A 147 -7.35 8.53 -9.57
C PHE A 147 -8.64 8.77 -8.79
N GLY A 148 -9.68 7.96 -9.03
CA GLY A 148 -10.96 8.07 -8.35
C GLY A 148 -10.84 7.93 -6.83
N TYR A 149 -10.14 6.90 -6.36
CA TYR A 149 -9.92 6.70 -4.93
C TYR A 149 -9.02 7.78 -4.33
N THR A 150 -7.96 8.21 -5.02
CA THR A 150 -7.12 9.31 -4.52
C THR A 150 -7.94 10.59 -4.34
N VAL A 151 -8.77 10.97 -5.32
CA VAL A 151 -9.65 12.14 -5.21
C VAL A 151 -10.70 11.96 -4.11
N ALA A 152 -11.31 10.77 -4.02
CA ALA A 152 -12.27 10.46 -2.97
C ALA A 152 -11.62 10.62 -1.59
N THR A 153 -10.43 10.04 -1.35
CA THR A 153 -9.68 10.19 -0.10
C THR A 153 -9.35 11.64 0.23
N LEU A 154 -8.95 12.44 -0.76
CA LEU A 154 -8.68 13.87 -0.55
C LEU A 154 -9.95 14.66 -0.21
N THR A 155 -11.12 14.23 -0.68
CA THR A 155 -12.42 14.86 -0.44
C THR A 155 -13.21 14.21 0.69
N ASN A 156 -12.63 13.23 1.43
CA ASN A 156 -13.34 12.56 2.52
C ASN A 156 -13.78 13.51 3.64
N CYS A 157 -13.10 14.65 3.79
CA CYS A 157 -13.41 15.65 4.81
C CYS A 157 -14.19 16.86 4.27
N THR A 158 -14.66 16.80 3.02
CA THR A 158 -15.56 17.79 2.44
C THR A 158 -16.93 17.14 2.23
N PRO A 159 -18.01 17.68 2.85
CA PRO A 159 -19.35 17.11 2.74
C PRO A 159 -19.90 17.16 1.31
#